data_AF-A0A7J3U7C8-F1
#
_entry.id   AF-A0A7J3U7C8-F1
#
_cell.length_a   1.000
_cell.length_b   1.000
_cell.length_c   1.000
_cell.angle_alpha   90.00
_cell.angle_beta   90.00
_cell.angle_gamma   90.00
#
_symmetry.space_group_name_H-M   'P 1'
#
loop_
_entity.id
_entity.type
_entity.pdbx_description
1 polymer ?
#
loop_
_entity_poly.entity_id
_entity_poly.type
_entity_poly.pdbx_seq_one_letter_code
_entity_poly.pdbx_strand_id
1 'polypeptide(L)' 'MELMGLCSVCGKPGAVFTCTLCGRIVCRDCFDHVHGICISCRQHKSY' A
#
# COMPACT_ATOMS: atom_id res chain seq x y z
N MET A 1 -2.91 -3.60 -22.43
CA MET A 1 -2.88 -4.41 -21.19
C MET A 1 -2.77 -3.43 -20.04
N GLU A 2 -3.83 -3.19 -19.28
CA GLU A 2 -3.72 -2.36 -18.07
C GLU A 2 -2.98 -3.18 -17.03
N LEU A 3 -1.71 -2.84 -16.80
CA LEU A 3 -0.87 -3.51 -15.82
C LEU A 3 -1.26 -3.01 -14.42
N MET A 4 -2.41 -3.44 -13.91
CA MET A 4 -2.74 -3.24 -12.50
C MET A 4 -1.82 -4.15 -11.69
N GLY A 5 -0.80 -3.56 -11.06
CA GLY A 5 0.15 -4.29 -10.22
C GLY A 5 -0.56 -5.07 -9.10
N LEU A 6 0.13 -6.09 -8.57
CA LEU A 6 -0.33 -6.79 -7.38
C LEU A 6 0.04 -5.99 -6.13
N CYS A 7 -0.89 -5.93 -5.17
CA CYS A 7 -0.64 -5.25 -3.90
C CYS A 7 0.46 -6.00 -3.13
N SER A 8 1.52 -5.29 -2.75
CA SER A 8 2.63 -5.89 -1.97
C SER A 8 2.26 -6.25 -0.53
N VAL A 9 1.03 -5.99 -0.08
CA VAL A 9 0.54 -6.34 1.27
C VAL A 9 -0.39 -7.55 1.22
N CYS A 10 -1.40 -7.55 0.35
CA CYS A 10 -2.41 -8.62 0.30
C CYS A 10 -2.33 -9.52 -0.94
N GLY A 11 -1.47 -9.20 -1.92
CA GLY A 11 -1.29 -9.97 -3.16
C GLY A 11 -2.42 -9.84 -4.18
N LYS A 12 -3.51 -9.09 -3.87
CA LYS A 12 -4.62 -8.87 -4.80
C LYS A 12 -4.24 -7.89 -5.92
N PRO A 13 -4.81 -8.02 -7.12
CA PRO A 13 -4.65 -7.03 -8.17
C PRO A 13 -5.23 -5.66 -7.75
N GLY A 14 -4.77 -4.60 -8.41
CA GLY A 14 -5.25 -3.23 -8.15
C GLY A 14 -4.30 -2.41 -7.27
N ALA A 15 -3.00 -2.70 -7.29
CA ALA A 15 -2.00 -1.82 -6.71
C ALA A 15 -1.87 -0.54 -7.53
N VAL A 16 -2.39 0.55 -6.99
CA VAL A 16 -2.45 1.87 -7.65
C VAL A 16 -1.93 2.99 -6.76
N PHE A 17 -1.56 2.70 -5.51
CA PHE A 17 -0.99 3.67 -4.57
C PHE A 17 0.42 3.27 -4.16
N THR A 18 1.31 4.24 -4.01
CA THR A 18 2.69 4.02 -3.54
C THR A 18 2.81 4.53 -2.11
N CYS A 19 3.25 3.66 -1.19
CA CYS A 19 3.55 4.06 0.19
C CYS A 19 4.74 5.03 0.22
N THR A 20 4.55 6.23 0.75
CA THR A 20 5.63 7.24 0.83
C THR A 20 6.75 6.86 1.81
N LEU A 21 6.50 5.92 2.74
CA LEU A 21 7.50 5.49 3.72
C LEU A 21 8.39 4.34 3.22
N CYS A 22 7.82 3.32 2.58
CA CYS A 22 8.56 2.11 2.18
C CYS A 22 8.63 1.87 0.67
N GLY A 23 7.96 2.71 -0.15
CA GLY A 23 7.97 2.62 -1.61
C GLY A 23 7.16 1.47 -2.21
N ARG A 24 6.51 0.63 -1.41
CA ARG A 24 5.66 -0.48 -1.93
C ARG A 24 4.41 0.06 -2.62
N ILE A 25 4.00 -0.64 -3.69
CA ILE A 25 2.72 -0.41 -4.35
C ILE A 25 1.61 -1.24 -3.68
N VAL A 26 0.49 -0.61 -3.36
CA VAL A 26 -0.61 -1.21 -2.61
C VAL A 26 -1.97 -0.85 -3.20
N CYS A 27 -2.97 -1.70 -2.94
CA CYS A 27 -4.35 -1.42 -3.30
C CYS A 27 -4.97 -0.39 -2.34
N ARG A 28 -6.14 0.14 -2.72
CA ARG A 28 -6.92 1.09 -1.91
C ARG A 28 -7.13 0.61 -0.48
N ASP A 29 -7.48 -0.66 -0.30
CA ASP A 29 -7.79 -1.23 1.02
C ASP A 29 -6.56 -1.32 1.93
N CYS A 30 -5.36 -1.41 1.34
CA CYS A 30 -4.10 -1.51 2.06
C CYS A 30 -3.36 -0.16 2.16
N PHE A 31 -3.97 0.93 1.72
CA PHE A 31 -3.40 2.27 1.74
C PHE A 31 -4.14 3.16 2.75
N ASP A 32 -3.38 3.74 3.68
CA ASP A 32 -3.86 4.78 4.58
C ASP A 32 -3.75 6.13 3.86
N HIS A 33 -4.89 6.64 3.38
CA HIS A 33 -4.98 7.92 2.68
C HIS A 33 -4.70 9.14 3.57
N VAL A 34 -4.91 9.04 4.88
CA VAL A 34 -4.67 10.15 5.82
C VAL A 34 -3.17 10.39 5.97
N HIS A 35 -2.40 9.31 6.04
CA HIS A 35 -0.95 9.38 6.26
C HIS A 35 -0.13 9.19 4.97
N GLY A 36 -0.74 8.76 3.87
CA GLY A 36 -0.06 8.47 2.60
C GLY A 36 0.83 7.23 2.62
N ILE A 37 0.57 6.29 3.54
CA ILE A 37 1.41 5.10 3.77
C ILE A 37 0.58 3.81 3.70
N CYS A 38 1.23 2.65 3.55
CA CYS A 38 0.51 1.39 3.64
C CYS A 38 0.14 1.02 5.09
N ILE A 39 -0.90 0.21 5.26
CA ILE A 39 -1.38 -0.25 6.58
C ILE A 39 -0.33 -1.03 7.38
N SER A 40 0.64 -1.67 6.72
CA SER A 40 1.76 -2.34 7.38
C SER A 40 2.69 -1.29 8.01
N CYS A 41 3.11 -0.27 7.27
CA CYS A 41 3.88 0.85 7.82
C CYS A 41 3.15 1.60 8.94
N ARG A 42 1.83 1.72 8.85
CA ARG A 42 1.01 2.32 9.93
C ARG A 42 1.10 1.54 11.24
N GLN A 43 1.03 0.21 11.16
CA GLN A 43 1.03 -0.66 12.34
C GLN A 43 2.40 -0.75 13.03
N HIS A 44 3.50 -0.53 12.31
CA HIS A 44 4.86 -0.61 12.86
C HIS A 44 5.28 0.63 13.69
N LYS A 45 4.38 1.57 13.97
CA LYS A 45 4.61 2.59 15.00
C LYS A 45 4.47 1.95 16.39
N SER A 46 5.44 1.13 16.78
CA SER A 46 5.68 0.79 18.18
C SER A 46 6.14 2.07 18.89
N TYR A 47 5.22 2.69 19.63
CA TYR A 47 5.56 3.58 20.75
C TYR A 47 5.84 2.71 21.98
#